data_AF-S7S4A3-F1
#
_entry.id   AF-S7S4A3-F1
#
_cell.length_a   1.000
_cell.length_b   1.000
_cell.length_c   1.000
_cell.angle_alpha   90.00
_cell.angle_beta   90.00
_cell.angle_gamma   90.00
#
_symmetry.space_group_name_H-M   'P 1'
#
loop_
_entity.id
_entity.type
_entity.pdbx_description
1 polymer ?
#
loop_
_entity_poly.entity_id
_entity_poly.type
_entity_poly.pdbx_seq_one_letter_code
_entity_poly.pdbx_strand_id
1 'polypeptide(L)'
;MSRSPSPGSDDTLTLRALVSTKDAGVIIGKGGKNVADLREQTGVKAGVSKVIQGVHERVLSVTGPVEGVAKAYTLIIQQLVAANPTSPISISSPSSTHTSIRLLISHNLMGTVIGRNGQKIKAIQDGTGVRMVASKEMLPQSTERIVEVQGPIEAIGNALQEIGKCLLEDWERGQGTVFFHPGAADDRSGGGRRSSTAYSSSNYNGAGRRSNGDANRGRGTPPSPGSPSTQPANLRTQNISIPSDMVGCIIGRGGSKITEIRRLSGSKISIAKAPHDETGERMFTIVGTPEANEKALFLLYNQLESEKERRVGREQQQQEMQD
;
A
#
# COMPACT_ATOMS: atom_id res chain seq x y z
N MET A 1 24.61 -23.30 -2.70
CA MET A 1 24.01 -22.35 -3.67
C MET A 1 22.62 -22.86 -4.01
N SER A 2 21.62 -22.51 -3.20
CA SER A 2 20.22 -22.88 -3.43
C SER A 2 19.62 -21.91 -4.45
N ARG A 3 19.41 -22.38 -5.69
CA ARG A 3 18.56 -21.67 -6.66
C ARG A 3 17.12 -21.77 -6.19
N SER A 4 16.45 -20.62 -6.08
CA SER A 4 15.00 -20.54 -5.86
C SER A 4 14.27 -21.33 -6.96
N PRO A 5 13.17 -22.04 -6.64
CA PRO A 5 12.35 -22.69 -7.66
C PRO A 5 11.80 -21.63 -8.63
N SER A 6 11.78 -21.98 -9.92
CA SER A 6 11.16 -21.19 -10.97
C SER A 6 9.70 -20.85 -10.60
N PRO A 7 9.22 -19.62 -10.87
CA PRO A 7 7.84 -19.25 -10.55
C PRO A 7 6.87 -20.22 -11.24
N GLY A 8 5.91 -20.73 -10.46
CA GLY A 8 4.86 -21.60 -10.95
C GLY A 8 3.87 -20.81 -11.81
N SER A 9 3.16 -21.49 -12.71
CA SER A 9 2.11 -20.88 -13.55
C SER A 9 0.91 -20.31 -12.76
N ASP A 10 0.87 -20.54 -11.44
CA ASP A 10 -0.15 -20.02 -10.51
C ASP A 10 0.32 -18.79 -9.69
N ASP A 11 1.54 -18.32 -9.91
CA ASP A 11 2.08 -17.20 -9.15
C ASP A 11 1.42 -15.87 -9.57
N THR A 12 0.67 -15.29 -8.63
CA THR A 12 -0.06 -14.04 -8.85
C THR A 12 0.81 -12.83 -8.54
N LEU A 13 0.95 -11.95 -9.52
CA LEU A 13 1.65 -10.68 -9.40
C LEU A 13 0.63 -9.56 -9.14
N THR A 14 0.94 -8.65 -8.21
CA THR A 14 0.22 -7.38 -8.08
C THR A 14 1.11 -6.24 -8.52
N LEU A 15 0.77 -5.59 -9.63
CA LEU A 15 1.41 -4.37 -10.11
C LEU A 15 0.53 -3.16 -9.84
N ARG A 16 1.13 -2.12 -9.29
CA ARG A 16 0.46 -0.85 -8.98
C ARG A 16 1.03 0.26 -9.85
N ALA A 17 0.18 1.18 -10.28
CA ALA A 17 0.57 2.33 -11.08
C ALA A 17 -0.13 3.60 -10.59
N LEU A 18 0.59 4.71 -10.71
CA LEU A 18 0.08 6.04 -10.42
C LEU A 18 -0.52 6.62 -11.70
N VAL A 19 -1.80 6.99 -11.64
CA VAL A 19 -2.56 7.53 -12.77
C VAL A 19 -3.25 8.83 -12.36
N SER A 20 -3.49 9.74 -13.29
CA SER A 20 -4.25 10.96 -12.96
C SER A 20 -5.71 10.62 -12.68
N THR A 21 -6.43 11.50 -11.97
CA THR A 21 -7.87 11.36 -11.75
C THR A 21 -8.66 11.33 -13.08
N LYS A 22 -8.16 12.02 -14.11
CA LYS A 22 -8.74 12.00 -15.47
C LYS A 22 -8.54 10.63 -16.13
N ASP A 23 -7.32 10.12 -16.12
CA ASP A 23 -6.96 8.80 -16.70
C ASP A 23 -7.70 7.67 -15.98
N ALA A 24 -7.80 7.74 -14.66
CA ALA A 24 -8.60 6.82 -13.86
C ALA A 24 -10.08 6.80 -14.29
N GLY A 25 -10.64 7.95 -14.68
CA GLY A 25 -11.99 8.03 -15.22
C GLY A 25 -12.14 7.28 -16.54
N VAL A 26 -11.15 7.39 -17.43
CA VAL A 26 -11.09 6.64 -18.70
C VAL A 26 -10.97 5.14 -18.43
N ILE A 27 -10.05 4.73 -17.55
CA ILE A 27 -9.83 3.32 -17.18
C ILE A 27 -11.10 2.67 -16.63
N ILE A 28 -11.84 3.37 -15.77
CA ILE A 28 -13.10 2.85 -15.20
C ILE A 28 -14.20 2.80 -16.28
N GLY A 29 -14.29 3.84 -17.11
CA GLY A 29 -15.33 3.99 -18.12
C GLY A 29 -16.72 4.30 -17.54
N LYS A 30 -17.65 4.66 -18.43
CA LYS A 30 -19.05 4.95 -18.04
C LYS A 30 -19.68 3.72 -17.39
N GLY A 31 -20.17 3.87 -16.14
CA GLY A 31 -20.78 2.78 -15.38
C GLY A 31 -19.82 1.65 -14.99
N GLY A 32 -18.50 1.85 -15.07
CA GLY A 32 -17.53 0.78 -14.80
C GLY A 32 -17.40 -0.25 -15.92
N LYS A 33 -18.00 -0.01 -17.09
CA LYS A 33 -17.97 -0.94 -18.24
C LYS A 33 -16.54 -1.26 -18.67
N ASN A 34 -15.70 -0.23 -18.80
CA ASN A 34 -14.36 -0.41 -19.35
C ASN A 34 -13.47 -1.28 -18.46
N VAL A 35 -13.51 -1.05 -17.14
CA VAL A 35 -12.79 -1.91 -16.18
C VAL A 35 -13.41 -3.32 -16.06
N ALA A 36 -14.71 -3.48 -16.32
CA ALA A 36 -15.35 -4.80 -16.37
C ALA A 36 -14.86 -5.59 -17.59
N ASP A 37 -14.92 -4.99 -18.78
CA ASP A 37 -14.44 -5.58 -20.04
C ASP A 37 -12.94 -5.93 -19.94
N LEU A 38 -12.14 -5.06 -19.29
CA LEU A 38 -10.73 -5.29 -19.03
C LEU A 38 -10.50 -6.55 -18.19
N ARG A 39 -11.26 -6.74 -17.11
CA ARG A 39 -11.15 -7.92 -16.22
C ARG A 39 -11.56 -9.19 -16.95
N GLU A 40 -12.59 -9.13 -17.78
CA GLU A 40 -13.08 -10.27 -18.56
C GLU A 40 -12.05 -10.72 -19.61
N GLN A 41 -11.44 -9.78 -20.35
CA GLN A 41 -10.49 -10.09 -21.43
C GLN A 41 -9.10 -10.57 -20.96
N THR A 42 -8.76 -10.28 -19.70
CA THR A 42 -7.41 -10.51 -19.16
C THR A 42 -7.37 -11.48 -17.99
N GLY A 43 -8.52 -11.79 -17.39
CA GLY A 43 -8.62 -12.66 -16.22
C GLY A 43 -7.99 -12.07 -14.95
N VAL A 44 -7.70 -10.76 -14.92
CA VAL A 44 -7.06 -10.09 -13.78
C VAL A 44 -8.08 -9.45 -12.84
N LYS A 45 -7.68 -9.23 -11.60
CA LYS A 45 -8.35 -8.35 -10.64
C LYS A 45 -7.75 -6.95 -10.72
N ALA A 46 -8.39 -6.08 -11.52
CA ALA A 46 -8.02 -4.67 -11.63
C ALA A 46 -8.90 -3.77 -10.73
N GLY A 47 -8.36 -2.72 -10.14
CA GLY A 47 -9.13 -1.74 -9.36
C GLY A 47 -8.42 -0.40 -9.24
N VAL A 48 -9.16 0.68 -9.02
CA VAL A 48 -8.62 2.02 -8.85
C VAL A 48 -8.99 2.58 -7.47
N SER A 49 -8.07 3.25 -6.80
CA SER A 49 -8.28 3.88 -5.49
C SER A 49 -9.46 4.86 -5.51
N LYS A 50 -10.10 5.10 -4.37
CA LYS A 50 -11.18 6.10 -4.25
C LYS A 50 -10.68 7.48 -4.67
N VAL A 51 -11.59 8.31 -5.18
CA VAL A 51 -11.30 9.72 -5.46
C VAL A 51 -11.20 10.46 -4.13
N ILE A 52 -10.14 11.24 -3.95
CA ILE A 52 -9.95 12.11 -2.78
C ILE A 52 -10.01 13.56 -3.28
N GLN A 53 -10.76 14.41 -2.57
CA GLN A 53 -10.90 15.82 -2.94
C GLN A 53 -9.55 16.53 -2.82
N GLY A 54 -9.24 17.40 -3.78
CA GLY A 54 -7.95 18.11 -3.83
C GLY A 54 -6.76 17.28 -4.33
N VAL A 55 -6.93 15.97 -4.55
CA VAL A 55 -5.86 15.07 -5.02
C VAL A 55 -6.08 14.66 -6.47
N HIS A 56 -5.09 14.96 -7.32
CA HIS A 56 -5.17 14.72 -8.76
C HIS A 56 -4.58 13.38 -9.22
N GLU A 57 -4.01 12.60 -8.30
CA GLU A 57 -3.44 11.29 -8.57
C GLU A 57 -4.23 10.18 -7.86
N ARG A 58 -4.34 9.03 -8.53
CA ARG A 58 -5.01 7.82 -8.04
C ARG A 58 -4.13 6.62 -8.30
N VAL A 59 -4.33 5.55 -7.52
CA VAL A 59 -3.59 4.31 -7.69
C VAL A 59 -4.44 3.28 -8.42
N LEU A 60 -3.94 2.82 -9.55
CA LEU A 60 -4.40 1.62 -10.24
C LEU A 60 -3.67 0.41 -9.65
N SER A 61 -4.41 -0.62 -9.28
CA SER A 61 -3.88 -1.92 -8.83
C SER A 61 -4.38 -3.02 -9.75
N VAL A 62 -3.48 -3.82 -10.30
CA VAL A 62 -3.80 -4.95 -11.18
C VAL A 62 -3.14 -6.20 -10.60
N THR A 63 -3.94 -7.20 -10.26
CA THR A 63 -3.49 -8.47 -9.67
C THR A 63 -3.88 -9.64 -10.56
N GLY A 64 -2.94 -10.52 -10.89
CA GLY A 64 -3.21 -11.70 -11.72
C GLY A 64 -1.92 -12.38 -12.18
N PRO A 65 -1.99 -13.33 -13.13
CA PRO A 65 -0.80 -13.90 -13.75
C PRO A 65 -0.02 -12.83 -14.51
N VAL A 66 1.30 -12.98 -14.61
CA VAL A 66 2.19 -11.98 -15.24
C VAL A 66 1.72 -11.59 -16.65
N GLU A 67 1.30 -12.58 -17.44
CA GLU A 67 0.80 -12.35 -18.80
C GLU A 67 -0.52 -11.56 -18.81
N GLY A 68 -1.45 -11.90 -17.91
CA GLY A 68 -2.71 -11.18 -17.76
C GLY A 68 -2.50 -9.75 -17.31
N VAL A 69 -1.58 -9.52 -16.37
CA VAL A 69 -1.23 -8.19 -15.87
C VAL A 69 -0.61 -7.33 -16.97
N ALA A 70 0.37 -7.87 -17.72
CA ALA A 70 0.98 -7.17 -18.85
C ALA A 70 -0.07 -6.80 -19.92
N LYS A 71 -0.92 -7.76 -20.31
CA LYS A 71 -2.02 -7.54 -21.26
C LYS A 71 -3.00 -6.47 -20.77
N ALA A 72 -3.34 -6.47 -19.49
CA ALA A 72 -4.22 -5.47 -18.90
C ALA A 72 -3.63 -4.06 -19.00
N TYR A 73 -2.34 -3.89 -18.70
CA TYR A 73 -1.70 -2.59 -18.84
C TYR A 73 -1.61 -2.13 -20.30
N THR A 74 -1.37 -3.03 -21.26
CA THR A 74 -1.42 -2.70 -22.70
C THR A 74 -2.78 -2.14 -23.11
N LEU A 75 -3.87 -2.81 -22.72
CA LEU A 75 -5.24 -2.35 -23.00
C LEU A 75 -5.55 -1.01 -22.32
N ILE A 76 -5.13 -0.83 -21.07
CA ILE A 76 -5.28 0.43 -20.35
C ILE A 76 -4.57 1.56 -21.10
N ILE A 77 -3.31 1.36 -21.48
CA ILE A 77 -2.52 2.38 -22.18
C ILE A 77 -3.17 2.72 -23.53
N GLN A 78 -3.65 1.72 -24.27
CA GLN A 78 -4.37 1.93 -25.53
C GLN A 78 -5.61 2.81 -25.34
N GLN A 79 -6.38 2.59 -24.27
CA GLN A 79 -7.55 3.40 -23.95
C GLN A 79 -7.19 4.83 -23.54
N LEU A 80 -6.10 5.01 -22.78
CA LEU A 80 -5.61 6.33 -22.38
C LEU A 80 -5.15 7.15 -23.60
N VAL A 81 -4.42 6.53 -24.52
CA VAL A 81 -3.97 7.17 -25.77
C VAL A 81 -5.18 7.52 -26.65
N ALA A 82 -6.15 6.62 -26.77
CA ALA A 82 -7.37 6.87 -27.55
C ALA A 82 -8.22 8.01 -26.97
N ALA A 83 -8.24 8.18 -25.64
CA ALA A 83 -9.00 9.23 -24.97
C ALA A 83 -8.32 10.61 -25.00
N ASN A 84 -7.00 10.67 -25.16
CA ASN A 84 -6.20 11.90 -25.19
C ASN A 84 -5.36 12.01 -26.48
N PRO A 85 -5.97 12.28 -27.66
CA PRO A 85 -5.23 12.42 -28.92
C PRO A 85 -4.32 13.66 -29.01
N THR A 86 -4.33 14.52 -28.00
CA THR A 86 -3.60 15.80 -27.96
C THR A 86 -2.39 15.75 -27.02
N SER A 87 -1.28 15.22 -27.51
CA SER A 87 0.07 15.70 -27.15
C SER A 87 0.67 16.30 -28.43
N PRO A 88 1.39 17.44 -28.37
CA PRO A 88 1.70 18.21 -29.57
C PRO A 88 2.55 17.39 -30.53
N ILE A 89 2.02 17.28 -31.75
CA ILE A 89 2.72 16.89 -32.96
C ILE A 89 3.96 17.80 -33.06
N SER A 90 5.11 17.28 -32.64
CA SER A 90 6.37 17.75 -33.22
C SER A 90 6.39 17.18 -34.63
N ILE A 91 6.17 18.05 -35.62
CA ILE A 91 6.12 17.72 -37.04
C ILE A 91 7.51 17.26 -37.46
N SER A 92 7.77 15.97 -37.34
CA SER A 92 8.80 15.26 -38.10
C SER A 92 8.53 13.76 -37.97
N SER A 93 8.10 13.15 -39.08
CA SER A 93 8.02 11.69 -39.31
C SER A 93 6.77 10.98 -38.77
N PRO A 94 6.29 9.90 -39.43
CA PRO A 94 5.14 9.10 -39.00
C PRO A 94 5.48 8.20 -37.79
N SER A 95 6.09 8.77 -36.75
CA SER A 95 6.73 8.02 -35.68
C SER A 95 5.79 7.80 -34.49
N SER A 96 5.51 6.52 -34.21
CA SER A 96 5.07 5.92 -32.95
C SER A 96 4.68 6.89 -31.82
N THR A 97 3.40 6.92 -31.46
CA THR A 97 2.91 7.63 -30.26
C THR A 97 3.64 7.11 -29.02
N HIS A 98 4.53 7.93 -28.46
CA HIS A 98 5.19 7.63 -27.19
C HIS A 98 4.22 7.93 -26.05
N THR A 99 4.02 6.94 -25.19
CA THR A 99 3.23 7.07 -23.97
C THR A 99 4.07 6.67 -22.77
N SER A 100 3.61 6.99 -21.58
CA SER A 100 4.34 6.77 -20.34
C SER A 100 3.43 6.22 -19.25
N ILE A 101 3.94 5.28 -18.46
CA ILE A 101 3.27 4.78 -17.26
C ILE A 101 4.20 4.84 -16.04
N ARG A 102 3.65 5.24 -14.89
CA ARG A 102 4.39 5.39 -13.63
C ARG A 102 4.06 4.23 -12.70
N LEU A 103 4.92 3.23 -12.64
CA LEU A 103 4.76 2.07 -11.76
C LEU A 103 5.17 2.40 -10.33
N LEU A 104 4.46 1.85 -9.37
CA LEU A 104 4.79 1.87 -7.95
C LEU A 104 5.46 0.55 -7.60
N ILE A 105 6.74 0.60 -7.25
CA ILE A 105 7.54 -0.59 -6.92
C ILE A 105 8.14 -0.42 -5.53
N SER A 106 8.03 -1.44 -4.69
CA SER A 106 8.64 -1.45 -3.37
C SER A 106 10.15 -1.20 -3.45
N HIS A 107 10.67 -0.35 -2.56
CA HIS A 107 12.10 -0.08 -2.46
C HIS A 107 12.94 -1.37 -2.40
N ASN A 108 12.46 -2.40 -1.70
CA ASN A 108 13.16 -3.67 -1.55
C ASN A 108 13.21 -4.51 -2.84
N LEU A 109 12.27 -4.29 -3.76
CA LEU A 109 12.20 -4.97 -5.06
C LEU A 109 12.92 -4.18 -6.17
N MET A 110 13.31 -2.93 -5.92
CA MET A 110 14.02 -2.11 -6.93
C MET A 110 15.32 -2.76 -7.40
N GLY A 111 16.01 -3.49 -6.53
CA GLY A 111 17.25 -4.19 -6.89
C GLY A 111 17.05 -5.26 -7.96
N THR A 112 15.87 -5.87 -8.02
CA THR A 112 15.54 -6.96 -8.96
C THR A 112 15.24 -6.41 -10.35
N VAL A 113 14.60 -5.23 -10.41
CA VAL A 113 14.30 -4.51 -11.65
C VAL A 113 15.53 -3.77 -12.19
N ILE A 114 16.31 -3.10 -11.32
CA ILE A 114 17.49 -2.33 -11.73
C ILE A 114 18.68 -3.24 -12.06
N GLY A 115 18.91 -4.27 -11.25
CA GLY A 115 20.07 -5.15 -11.33
C GLY A 115 21.38 -4.48 -10.88
N ARG A 116 22.44 -5.27 -10.76
CA ARG A 116 23.79 -4.78 -10.40
C ARG A 116 24.25 -3.75 -11.42
N ASN A 117 24.71 -2.57 -10.97
CA ASN A 117 25.15 -1.46 -11.81
C ASN A 117 24.12 -0.99 -12.87
N GLY A 118 22.82 -1.24 -12.65
CA GLY A 118 21.79 -0.90 -13.62
C GLY A 118 21.76 -1.81 -14.86
N GLN A 119 22.41 -2.97 -14.82
CA GLN A 119 22.51 -3.87 -15.97
C GLN A 119 21.14 -4.43 -16.39
N LYS A 120 20.26 -4.78 -15.43
CA LYS A 120 18.96 -5.41 -15.73
C LYS A 120 18.00 -4.40 -16.34
N ILE A 121 17.90 -3.19 -15.78
CA ILE A 121 17.06 -2.13 -16.36
C ILE A 121 17.56 -1.69 -17.73
N LYS A 122 18.88 -1.70 -18.00
CA LYS A 122 19.41 -1.47 -19.35
C LYS A 122 19.03 -2.60 -20.31
N ALA A 123 19.19 -3.86 -19.90
CA ALA A 123 18.80 -4.99 -20.72
C ALA A 123 17.30 -5.00 -21.07
N ILE A 124 16.43 -4.63 -20.12
CA ILE A 124 14.98 -4.50 -20.38
C ILE A 124 14.72 -3.36 -21.37
N GLN A 125 15.37 -2.21 -21.22
CA GLN A 125 15.25 -1.07 -22.14
C GLN A 125 15.72 -1.45 -23.57
N ASP A 126 16.89 -2.06 -23.69
CA ASP A 126 17.47 -2.44 -24.99
C ASP A 126 16.64 -3.54 -25.67
N GLY A 127 16.12 -4.50 -24.90
CA GLY A 127 15.34 -5.63 -25.42
C GLY A 127 13.91 -5.27 -25.84
N THR A 128 13.33 -4.20 -25.29
CA THR A 128 11.94 -3.82 -25.56
C THR A 128 11.81 -2.49 -26.31
N GLY A 129 12.87 -1.68 -26.38
CA GLY A 129 12.84 -0.36 -27.00
C GLY A 129 12.13 0.70 -26.15
N VAL A 130 11.94 0.46 -24.85
CA VAL A 130 11.39 1.44 -23.90
C VAL A 130 12.51 2.24 -23.24
N ARG A 131 12.17 3.41 -22.72
CA ARG A 131 12.98 4.18 -21.79
C ARG A 131 12.43 4.00 -20.38
N MET A 132 13.28 3.62 -19.43
CA MET A 132 12.89 3.43 -18.03
C MET A 132 13.65 4.39 -17.12
N VAL A 133 12.93 5.08 -16.24
CA VAL A 133 13.49 6.00 -15.26
C VAL A 133 13.00 5.66 -13.87
N ALA A 134 13.92 5.21 -13.01
CA ALA A 134 13.63 4.93 -11.61
C ALA A 134 13.92 6.17 -10.74
N SER A 135 12.92 6.65 -10.00
CA SER A 135 13.08 7.70 -8.99
C SER A 135 14.03 7.25 -7.89
N LYS A 136 14.89 8.15 -7.38
CA LYS A 136 15.87 7.83 -6.31
C LYS A 136 15.21 7.74 -4.93
N GLU A 137 14.22 8.57 -4.70
CA GLU A 137 13.54 8.73 -3.41
C GLU A 137 12.27 7.88 -3.31
N MET A 138 11.93 7.50 -2.08
CA MET A 138 10.67 6.83 -1.77
C MET A 138 9.54 7.85 -1.72
N LEU A 139 8.33 7.42 -2.05
CA LEU A 139 7.16 8.27 -1.97
C LEU A 139 6.81 8.63 -0.52
N PRO A 140 6.24 9.82 -0.27
CA PRO A 140 5.85 10.23 1.08
C PRO A 140 4.96 9.20 1.75
N GLN A 141 5.25 8.90 3.03
CA GLN A 141 4.52 7.93 3.85
C GLN A 141 4.42 6.51 3.23
N SER A 142 5.29 6.19 2.28
CA SER A 142 5.32 4.93 1.57
C SER A 142 6.75 4.39 1.47
N THR A 143 6.87 3.07 1.27
CA THR A 143 8.13 2.45 0.90
C THR A 143 8.22 2.13 -0.59
N GLU A 144 7.36 2.72 -1.41
CA GLU A 144 7.37 2.56 -2.86
C GLU A 144 8.15 3.68 -3.53
N ARG A 145 8.74 3.34 -4.67
CA ARG A 145 9.43 4.25 -5.58
C ARG A 145 8.71 4.21 -6.91
N ILE A 146 8.77 5.32 -7.64
CA ILE A 146 8.23 5.41 -8.98
C ILE A 146 9.26 4.88 -9.98
N VAL A 147 8.81 3.98 -10.86
CA VAL A 147 9.51 3.61 -12.09
C VAL A 147 8.66 4.04 -13.27
N GLU A 148 9.13 5.05 -13.98
CA GLU A 148 8.48 5.54 -15.19
C GLU A 148 8.97 4.74 -16.40
N VAL A 149 8.03 4.20 -17.18
CA VAL A 149 8.29 3.43 -18.40
C VAL A 149 7.66 4.17 -19.56
N GLN A 150 8.49 4.56 -20.54
CA GLN A 150 8.08 5.36 -21.71
C GLN A 150 8.40 4.62 -23.00
N GLY A 151 7.49 4.64 -23.97
CA GLY A 151 7.70 4.00 -25.27
C GLY A 151 6.39 3.79 -26.04
N PRO A 152 6.42 3.03 -27.15
CA PRO A 152 5.21 2.61 -27.84
C PRO A 152 4.41 1.59 -27.01
N ILE A 153 3.10 1.50 -27.25
CA ILE A 153 2.15 0.71 -26.46
C ILE A 153 2.59 -0.76 -26.34
N GLU A 154 2.95 -1.39 -27.46
CA GLU A 154 3.41 -2.78 -27.51
C GLU A 154 4.73 -2.99 -26.73
N ALA A 155 5.66 -2.05 -26.83
CA ALA A 155 6.94 -2.12 -26.13
C ALA A 155 6.75 -2.01 -24.60
N ILE A 156 5.84 -1.15 -24.13
CA ILE A 156 5.54 -1.04 -22.71
C ILE A 156 4.92 -2.35 -22.19
N GLY A 157 4.00 -2.96 -22.94
CA GLY A 157 3.44 -4.27 -22.60
C GLY A 157 4.53 -5.33 -22.38
N ASN A 158 5.46 -5.44 -23.34
CA ASN A 158 6.61 -6.36 -23.25
C ASN A 158 7.53 -6.03 -22.06
N ALA A 159 7.81 -4.75 -21.82
CA ALA A 159 8.61 -4.32 -20.67
C ALA A 159 7.95 -4.67 -19.33
N LEU A 160 6.62 -4.51 -19.22
CA LEU A 160 5.87 -4.87 -18.02
C LEU A 160 5.86 -6.38 -17.76
N GLN A 161 5.86 -7.20 -18.81
CA GLN A 161 6.01 -8.65 -18.65
C GLN A 161 7.38 -9.00 -18.05
N GLU A 162 8.46 -8.40 -18.55
CA GLU A 162 9.82 -8.62 -18.02
C GLU A 162 9.98 -8.08 -16.60
N ILE A 163 9.46 -6.88 -16.31
CA ILE A 163 9.43 -6.32 -14.95
C ILE A 163 8.64 -7.24 -14.03
N GLY A 164 7.49 -7.73 -14.48
CA GLY A 164 6.64 -8.63 -13.71
C GLY A 164 7.34 -9.93 -13.32
N LYS A 165 8.08 -10.55 -14.24
CA LYS A 165 8.93 -11.71 -13.94
C LYS A 165 9.98 -11.38 -12.88
N CYS A 166 10.68 -10.25 -13.01
CA CYS A 166 11.71 -9.82 -12.05
C CYS A 166 11.14 -9.54 -10.65
N LEU A 167 9.91 -9.03 -10.56
CA LEU A 167 9.24 -8.78 -9.28
C LEU A 167 8.75 -10.08 -8.63
N LEU A 168 8.39 -11.07 -9.44
CA LEU A 168 7.89 -12.37 -8.98
C LEU A 168 9.01 -13.27 -8.48
N GLU A 169 10.17 -13.28 -9.14
CA GLU A 169 11.34 -14.08 -8.73
C GLU A 169 11.80 -13.79 -7.29
N ASP A 170 11.61 -12.56 -6.82
CA ASP A 170 12.09 -12.06 -5.53
C ASP A 170 10.94 -11.47 -4.68
N TRP A 171 9.69 -11.92 -4.91
CA TRP A 171 8.48 -11.35 -4.30
C TRP A 171 8.53 -11.30 -2.76
N GLU A 172 9.25 -12.23 -2.13
CA GLU A 172 9.47 -12.29 -0.68
C GLU A 172 10.12 -11.01 -0.12
N ARG A 173 11.00 -10.36 -0.89
CA ARG A 173 11.62 -9.08 -0.50
C ARG A 173 10.60 -7.94 -0.41
N GLY A 174 9.49 -8.08 -1.13
CA GLY A 174 8.35 -7.16 -1.08
C GLY A 174 7.49 -7.28 0.18
N GLN A 175 7.71 -8.31 1.03
CA GLN A 175 6.95 -8.46 2.26
C GLN A 175 7.20 -7.28 3.22
N GLY A 176 6.12 -6.63 3.67
CA GLY A 176 6.18 -5.45 4.53
C GLY A 176 6.28 -4.11 3.80
N THR A 177 6.03 -4.08 2.49
CA THR A 177 5.88 -2.84 1.73
C THR A 177 4.75 -1.98 2.28
N VAL A 178 5.05 -0.70 2.57
CA VAL A 178 4.05 0.31 2.88
C VAL A 178 3.59 0.95 1.59
N PHE A 179 2.37 0.63 1.19
CA PHE A 179 1.76 1.12 -0.03
C PHE A 179 1.48 2.62 0.00
N PHE A 180 1.83 3.31 -1.08
CA PHE A 180 1.48 4.70 -1.30
C PHE A 180 -0.03 4.86 -1.43
N HIS A 181 -0.55 5.85 -0.72
CA HIS A 181 -1.94 6.27 -0.78
C HIS A 181 -1.96 7.78 -1.09
N PRO A 182 -2.37 8.18 -2.30
CA PRO A 182 -2.45 9.59 -2.64
C PRO A 182 -3.46 10.26 -1.72
N GLY A 183 -3.07 11.34 -1.04
CA GLY A 183 -3.93 12.11 -0.11
C GLY A 183 -3.74 11.88 1.38
N ALA A 184 -2.88 10.93 1.81
CA ALA A 184 -2.59 10.75 3.24
C ALA A 184 -1.67 11.85 3.86
N ALA A 185 -1.27 12.83 3.05
CA ALA A 185 -0.28 13.82 3.42
C ALA A 185 -0.75 14.92 4.40
N ASP A 186 -2.05 15.09 4.68
CA ASP A 186 -2.49 16.18 5.58
C ASP A 186 -3.84 15.95 6.27
N ASP A 187 -3.94 14.94 7.12
CA ASP A 187 -5.04 14.86 8.11
C ASP A 187 -4.52 15.21 9.52
N ARG A 188 -3.61 16.20 9.59
CA ARG A 188 -3.07 16.75 10.84
C ARG A 188 -3.32 18.26 11.01
N SER A 189 -4.19 18.85 10.20
CA SER A 189 -4.48 20.29 10.26
C SER A 189 -6.00 20.54 10.36
N GLY A 190 -6.57 20.28 11.54
CA GLY A 190 -8.00 20.51 11.78
C GLY A 190 -8.40 20.26 13.24
N GLY A 191 -7.99 21.16 14.13
CA GLY A 191 -8.28 21.08 15.55
C GLY A 191 -9.77 21.15 15.90
N GLY A 192 -10.15 20.33 16.87
CA GLY A 192 -11.18 20.64 17.86
C GLY A 192 -12.64 20.45 17.43
N ARG A 193 -13.28 19.43 18.01
CA ARG A 193 -14.32 19.66 19.02
C ARG A 193 -14.63 18.40 19.82
N ARG A 194 -14.78 18.66 21.11
CA ARG A 194 -14.99 17.73 22.21
C ARG A 194 -16.40 17.12 22.14
N SER A 195 -16.50 15.91 22.68
CA SER A 195 -17.55 15.41 23.57
C SER A 195 -18.90 16.10 23.54
N SER A 196 -19.96 15.36 23.21
CA SER A 196 -21.03 15.12 24.19
C SER A 196 -22.00 14.05 23.70
N THR A 197 -22.08 12.97 24.48
CA THR A 197 -23.31 12.24 24.79
C THR A 197 -24.54 13.14 24.72
N ALA A 198 -25.52 12.78 23.88
CA ALA A 198 -26.86 13.34 23.97
C ALA A 198 -27.89 12.34 23.43
N TYR A 199 -28.74 11.93 24.35
CA TYR A 199 -29.99 11.21 24.20
C TYR A 199 -31.00 12.10 23.46
N SER A 200 -31.66 11.59 22.42
CA SER A 200 -32.93 12.11 21.89
C SER A 200 -33.58 10.94 21.15
N SER A 201 -34.56 10.25 21.74
CA SER A 201 -35.97 10.66 21.84
C SER A 201 -36.55 11.07 20.50
N SER A 202 -37.40 10.16 20.00
CA SER A 202 -38.64 10.39 19.25
C SER A 202 -38.63 11.45 18.14
N ASN A 203 -38.86 11.00 16.89
CA ASN A 203 -40.04 11.52 16.20
C ASN A 203 -40.60 10.62 15.10
N TYR A 204 -41.91 10.75 14.97
CA TYR A 204 -42.88 10.06 14.14
C TYR A 204 -42.55 9.99 12.64
N ASN A 205 -42.89 8.86 12.01
CA ASN A 205 -43.50 8.91 10.68
C ASN A 205 -44.50 7.77 10.49
N GLY A 206 -45.72 8.14 10.09
CA GLY A 206 -46.85 7.23 9.90
C GLY A 206 -46.97 6.65 8.49
N ALA A 207 -48.10 5.96 8.31
CA ALA A 207 -48.74 5.50 7.07
C ALA A 207 -48.31 4.13 6.48
N GLY A 208 -48.93 3.10 7.05
CA GLY A 208 -49.67 1.99 6.42
C GLY A 208 -49.41 1.54 4.97
N ARG A 209 -49.34 0.21 4.78
CA ARG A 209 -50.34 -0.60 4.04
C ARG A 209 -49.99 -2.10 4.05
N ARG A 210 -51.00 -2.90 4.45
CA ARG A 210 -51.46 -4.23 3.95
C ARG A 210 -50.49 -5.42 4.11
N SER A 211 -50.78 -6.38 5.00
CA SER A 211 -51.77 -7.48 4.85
C SER A 211 -51.38 -8.51 3.81
N ASN A 212 -50.75 -9.60 4.23
CA ASN A 212 -51.30 -10.94 4.01
C ASN A 212 -50.63 -11.92 5.00
N GLY A 213 -51.45 -12.62 5.78
CA GLY A 213 -50.99 -13.69 6.64
C GLY A 213 -50.79 -14.98 5.83
N ASP A 214 -49.86 -15.81 6.27
CA ASP A 214 -50.13 -17.24 6.38
C ASP A 214 -49.22 -17.84 7.45
N ALA A 215 -49.85 -18.56 8.36
CA ALA A 215 -49.22 -19.25 9.47
C ALA A 215 -49.06 -20.71 9.06
N ASN A 216 -47.82 -21.19 8.93
CA ASN A 216 -47.59 -22.63 8.93
C ASN A 216 -46.48 -23.01 9.92
N ARG A 217 -46.90 -23.85 10.86
CA ARG A 217 -46.12 -24.50 11.92
C ARG A 217 -45.24 -25.57 11.27
N GLY A 218 -43.97 -25.66 11.67
CA GLY A 218 -43.12 -26.72 11.16
C GLY A 218 -41.74 -26.84 11.79
N ARG A 219 -41.71 -27.47 12.97
CA ARG A 219 -40.70 -28.47 13.38
C ARG A 219 -39.25 -27.98 13.62
N GLY A 220 -38.92 -27.96 14.91
CA GLY A 220 -37.58 -27.72 15.43
C GLY A 220 -36.53 -28.69 14.90
N THR A 221 -35.37 -28.11 14.59
CA THR A 221 -34.07 -28.75 14.45
C THR A 221 -33.11 -28.00 15.38
N PRO A 222 -32.28 -28.72 16.17
CA PRO A 222 -31.39 -28.07 17.13
C PRO A 222 -30.24 -27.34 16.42
N PRO A 223 -29.74 -26.22 16.98
CA PRO A 223 -28.58 -25.54 16.43
C PRO A 223 -27.32 -26.34 16.75
N SER A 224 -26.64 -26.85 15.72
CA SER A 224 -25.28 -27.36 15.84
C SER A 224 -24.32 -26.23 16.23
N PRO A 225 -23.30 -26.48 17.09
CA PRO A 225 -22.34 -25.46 17.49
C PRO A 225 -21.56 -24.96 16.27
N GLY A 226 -21.65 -23.65 16.06
CA GLY A 226 -20.98 -22.96 14.98
C GLY A 226 -19.47 -23.17 15.01
N SER A 227 -18.94 -23.59 13.87
CA SER A 227 -17.57 -23.36 13.47
C SER A 227 -17.18 -21.90 13.72
N PRO A 228 -15.98 -21.60 14.25
CA PRO A 228 -15.56 -20.22 14.48
C PRO A 228 -15.52 -19.49 13.14
N SER A 229 -16.43 -18.53 13.01
CA SER A 229 -16.42 -17.51 11.97
C SER A 229 -15.06 -16.82 12.01
N THR A 230 -14.19 -17.16 11.07
CA THR A 230 -12.97 -16.40 10.82
C THR A 230 -13.44 -15.10 10.16
N GLN A 231 -13.76 -14.10 10.99
CA GLN A 231 -13.90 -12.73 10.54
C GLN A 231 -12.59 -12.36 9.81
N PRO A 232 -12.65 -11.61 8.68
CA PRO A 232 -11.44 -11.05 8.13
C PRO A 232 -10.82 -10.18 9.22
N ALA A 233 -9.66 -10.58 9.73
CA ALA A 233 -8.97 -9.86 10.79
C ALA A 233 -8.89 -8.38 10.38
N ASN A 234 -9.54 -7.51 11.16
CA ASN A 234 -9.59 -6.07 10.91
C ASN A 234 -8.20 -5.49 11.24
N LEU A 235 -7.24 -5.74 10.36
CA LEU A 235 -5.86 -5.35 10.54
C LEU A 235 -5.76 -3.84 10.31
N ARG A 236 -5.45 -3.10 11.37
CA ARG A 236 -5.22 -1.66 11.36
C ARG A 236 -3.72 -1.40 11.34
N THR A 237 -3.31 -0.33 10.68
CA THR A 237 -1.94 0.19 10.74
C THR A 237 -1.92 1.44 11.62
N GLN A 238 -0.92 1.56 12.49
CA GLN A 238 -0.69 2.71 13.35
C GLN A 238 0.78 3.10 13.28
N ASN A 239 1.06 4.40 13.22
CA ASN A 239 2.41 4.93 13.10
C ASN A 239 2.70 5.84 14.30
N ILE A 240 3.86 5.66 14.94
CA ILE A 240 4.34 6.52 16.01
C ILE A 240 5.76 6.97 15.72
N SER A 241 6.09 8.20 16.11
CA SER A 241 7.44 8.75 16.02
C SER A 241 8.09 8.67 17.39
N ILE A 242 9.31 8.16 17.44
CA ILE A 242 10.07 8.00 18.67
C ILE A 242 11.47 8.59 18.47
N PRO A 243 11.92 9.53 19.32
CA PRO A 243 13.28 10.07 19.30
C PRO A 243 14.35 8.98 19.18
N SER A 244 15.31 9.15 18.27
CA SER A 244 16.30 8.11 17.93
C SER A 244 17.15 7.67 19.13
N ASP A 245 17.38 8.57 20.08
CA ASP A 245 18.08 8.31 21.33
C ASP A 245 17.30 7.35 22.25
N MET A 246 15.97 7.32 22.16
CA MET A 246 15.10 6.42 22.92
C MET A 246 14.81 5.10 22.20
N VAL A 247 15.10 4.98 20.91
CA VAL A 247 14.84 3.74 20.16
C VAL A 247 15.66 2.56 20.66
N GLY A 248 16.90 2.80 21.09
CA GLY A 248 17.78 1.75 21.60
C GLY A 248 17.18 0.98 22.77
N CYS A 249 16.46 1.66 23.68
CA CYS A 249 15.87 1.01 24.85
C CYS A 249 14.62 0.18 24.50
N ILE A 250 13.88 0.59 23.47
CA ILE A 250 12.71 -0.13 22.96
C ILE A 250 13.14 -1.40 22.22
N ILE A 251 14.20 -1.33 21.42
CA ILE A 251 14.75 -2.49 20.71
C ILE A 251 15.35 -3.48 21.71
N GLY A 252 16.11 -2.98 22.69
CA GLY A 252 16.84 -3.80 23.64
C GLY A 252 18.09 -4.44 23.03
N ARG A 253 18.95 -5.02 23.88
CA ARG A 253 20.19 -5.69 23.45
C ARG A 253 19.86 -6.86 22.53
N GLY A 254 20.35 -6.83 21.29
CA GLY A 254 20.07 -7.85 20.27
C GLY A 254 18.61 -7.90 19.78
N GLY A 255 17.80 -6.87 20.05
CA GLY A 255 16.39 -6.87 19.64
C GLY A 255 15.46 -7.69 20.54
N SER A 256 15.92 -8.12 21.72
CA SER A 256 15.13 -8.96 22.63
C SER A 256 13.83 -8.30 23.07
N LYS A 257 13.87 -7.01 23.40
CA LYS A 257 12.75 -6.27 23.98
C LYS A 257 11.67 -5.97 22.94
N ILE A 258 12.04 -5.53 21.74
CA ILE A 258 11.07 -5.36 20.65
C ILE A 258 10.48 -6.70 20.21
N THR A 259 11.26 -7.79 20.25
CA THR A 259 10.76 -9.13 19.93
C THR A 259 9.72 -9.58 20.95
N GLU A 260 9.94 -9.30 22.23
CA GLU A 260 8.95 -9.53 23.28
C GLU A 260 7.69 -8.68 23.11
N ILE A 261 7.83 -7.39 22.80
CA ILE A 261 6.69 -6.50 22.55
C ILE A 261 5.85 -7.00 21.36
N ARG A 262 6.49 -7.46 20.28
CA ARG A 262 5.80 -8.10 19.14
C ARG A 262 5.07 -9.38 19.56
N ARG A 263 5.70 -10.23 20.38
CA ARG A 263 5.12 -11.48 20.88
C ARG A 263 3.92 -11.26 21.79
N LEU A 264 4.01 -10.29 22.71
CA LEU A 264 2.96 -9.98 23.68
C LEU A 264 1.78 -9.23 23.07
N SER A 265 2.05 -8.31 22.14
CA SER A 265 1.01 -7.55 21.46
C SER A 265 0.29 -8.36 20.39
N GLY A 266 0.99 -9.32 19.75
CA GLY A 266 0.47 -9.99 18.55
C GLY A 266 0.47 -9.09 17.30
N SER A 267 0.99 -7.87 17.41
CA SER A 267 1.13 -6.93 16.30
C SER A 267 2.50 -7.00 15.64
N LYS A 268 2.51 -6.78 14.33
CA LYS A 268 3.72 -6.66 13.53
C LYS A 268 4.26 -5.23 13.63
N ILE A 269 5.40 -5.07 14.28
CA ILE A 269 6.04 -3.76 14.49
C ILE A 269 7.26 -3.63 13.57
N SER A 270 7.27 -2.66 12.66
CA SER A 270 8.40 -2.29 11.80
C SER A 270 9.04 -1.00 12.27
N ILE A 271 10.37 -0.89 12.17
CA ILE A 271 11.14 0.28 12.61
C ILE A 271 11.93 0.80 11.42
N ALA A 272 11.81 2.09 11.12
CA ALA A 272 12.57 2.73 10.05
C ALA A 272 14.09 2.65 10.34
N LYS A 273 14.88 2.28 9.32
CA LYS A 273 16.35 2.16 9.43
C LYS A 273 17.06 3.52 9.48
N ALA A 274 16.44 4.55 8.90
CA ALA A 274 16.91 5.94 8.93
C ALA A 274 15.98 6.77 9.83
N PRO A 275 16.51 7.80 10.52
CA PRO A 275 15.68 8.84 11.14
C PRO A 275 14.81 9.52 10.07
N HIS A 276 13.60 9.93 10.44
CA HIS A 276 12.71 10.69 9.58
C HIS A 276 13.04 12.16 9.76
N ASP A 277 13.93 12.67 8.90
CA ASP A 277 14.37 14.06 8.76
C ASP A 277 15.13 14.67 9.95
N GLU A 278 15.55 15.94 9.80
CA GLU A 278 16.48 16.71 10.65
C GLU A 278 16.08 16.81 12.14
N THR A 279 14.88 16.34 12.51
CA THR A 279 14.35 16.29 13.89
C THR A 279 14.89 15.11 14.71
N GLY A 280 15.52 14.11 14.08
CA GLY A 280 16.15 12.99 14.80
C GLY A 280 15.16 11.95 15.37
N GLU A 281 13.89 11.99 14.97
CA GLU A 281 12.90 10.97 15.34
C GLU A 281 12.92 9.77 14.38
N ARG A 282 12.54 8.60 14.87
CA ARG A 282 12.47 7.36 14.09
C ARG A 282 11.06 6.81 14.13
N MET A 283 10.54 6.48 12.96
CA MET A 283 9.16 6.01 12.81
C MET A 283 9.04 4.52 13.11
N PHE A 284 8.01 4.17 13.87
CA PHE A 284 7.56 2.82 14.14
C PHE A 284 6.19 2.63 13.49
N THR A 285 6.04 1.52 12.77
CA THR A 285 4.79 1.12 12.11
C THR A 285 4.27 -0.16 12.74
N ILE A 286 3.09 -0.12 13.34
CA ILE A 286 2.43 -1.22 14.04
C ILE A 286 1.24 -1.69 13.20
N VAL A 287 1.22 -2.96 12.83
CA VAL A 287 0.16 -3.57 12.00
C VAL A 287 -0.40 -4.80 12.72
N GLY A 288 -1.70 -4.82 12.98
CA GLY A 288 -2.35 -5.85 13.79
C GLY A 288 -3.83 -5.53 13.99
N THR A 289 -4.54 -6.35 14.75
CA THR A 289 -5.93 -6.03 15.13
C THR A 289 -5.96 -4.74 15.99
N PRO A 290 -7.11 -4.07 16.14
CA PRO A 290 -7.19 -2.87 16.97
C PRO A 290 -6.70 -3.11 18.40
N GLU A 291 -7.07 -4.25 18.98
CA GLU A 291 -6.69 -4.67 20.34
C GLU A 291 -5.19 -5.01 20.42
N ALA A 292 -4.64 -5.65 19.38
CA ALA A 292 -3.23 -5.98 19.30
C ALA A 292 -2.37 -4.70 19.20
N ASN A 293 -2.80 -3.76 18.37
CA ASN A 293 -2.11 -2.49 18.18
C ASN A 293 -2.15 -1.61 19.43
N GLU A 294 -3.30 -1.57 20.12
CA GLU A 294 -3.42 -0.87 21.40
C GLU A 294 -2.48 -1.45 22.45
N LYS A 295 -2.41 -2.79 22.55
CA LYS A 295 -1.42 -3.47 23.41
C LYS A 295 0.02 -3.15 23.02
N ALA A 296 0.34 -3.13 21.73
CA ALA A 296 1.67 -2.77 21.24
C ALA A 296 2.04 -1.33 21.62
N LEU A 297 1.12 -0.38 21.42
CA LEU A 297 1.32 1.02 21.81
C LEU A 297 1.57 1.16 23.30
N PHE A 298 0.75 0.52 24.14
CA PHE A 298 0.92 0.57 25.58
C PHE A 298 2.30 0.06 26.02
N LEU A 299 2.74 -1.07 25.48
CA LEU A 299 4.06 -1.64 25.78
C LEU A 299 5.22 -0.74 25.30
N LEU A 300 5.07 -0.11 24.13
CA LEU A 300 6.08 0.82 23.60
C LEU A 300 6.17 2.10 24.45
N TYR A 301 5.04 2.69 24.83
CA TYR A 301 5.01 3.89 25.67
C TYR A 301 5.49 3.62 27.09
N ASN A 302 5.09 2.52 27.70
CA ASN A 302 5.57 2.13 29.03
C ASN A 302 7.10 1.96 29.02
N GLN A 303 7.65 1.39 27.94
CA GLN A 303 9.09 1.24 27.79
C GLN A 303 9.82 2.58 27.61
N LEU A 304 9.19 3.53 26.92
CA LEU A 304 9.69 4.89 26.77
C LEU A 304 9.70 5.67 28.08
N GLU A 305 8.60 5.59 28.82
CA GLU A 305 8.42 6.30 30.09
C GLU A 305 9.41 5.79 31.14
N SER A 306 9.56 4.48 31.27
CA SER A 306 10.54 3.87 32.17
C SER A 306 11.99 4.27 31.84
N GLU A 307 12.34 4.39 30.54
CA GLU A 307 13.68 4.87 30.17
C GLU A 307 13.85 6.37 30.43
N LYS A 308 12.79 7.16 30.25
CA LYS A 308 12.80 8.60 30.53
C LYS A 308 13.03 8.88 32.01
N GLU A 309 12.33 8.19 32.91
CA GLU A 309 12.54 8.31 34.36
C GLU A 309 13.97 7.92 34.77
N ARG A 310 14.51 6.86 34.18
CA ARG A 310 15.89 6.41 34.47
C ARG A 310 16.96 7.42 34.05
N ARG A 311 16.70 8.22 33.00
CA ARG A 311 17.61 9.29 32.54
C ARG A 311 17.53 10.52 33.42
N VAL A 312 16.31 10.96 33.76
CA VAL A 312 16.09 12.11 34.66
C VAL A 312 16.73 11.85 36.04
N GLY A 313 16.62 10.63 36.59
CA GLY A 313 17.25 10.29 37.86
C GLY A 313 18.79 10.24 37.83
N ARG A 314 19.43 10.04 36.66
CA ARG A 314 20.89 10.07 36.52
C ARG A 314 21.44 11.49 36.37
N GLU A 315 20.66 12.40 35.78
CA GLU A 315 21.04 13.81 35.62
C GLU A 315 20.97 14.54 36.97
N GLN A 316 19.99 14.23 37.81
CA GLN A 316 19.88 14.78 39.17
C GLN A 316 21.04 14.37 40.08
N GLN A 317 21.50 13.11 40.00
CA GLN A 317 22.66 12.63 40.78
C GLN A 317 24.02 13.18 40.30
N GLN A 318 24.12 13.64 39.05
CA GLN A 318 25.35 14.24 38.53
C GLN A 318 25.46 15.72 38.87
N GLN A 319 24.34 16.43 39.03
CA GLN A 319 24.31 17.82 39.50
C GLN A 319 24.60 17.94 41.01
N GLU A 320 24.09 17.03 41.85
CA GLU A 320 24.38 17.03 43.30
C GLU A 320 25.83 16.65 43.67
N MET A 321 26.60 16.08 42.73
CA MET A 321 28.01 15.71 42.96
C MET A 321 28.99 16.79 42.49
N GLN A 322 28.48 17.88 41.91
CA GLN A 322 29.26 18.96 41.30
C GLN A 322 29.08 20.31 42.03
N ASP A 323 28.26 20.34 43.07
CA ASP A 323 28.15 21.41 44.09
C ASP A 323 28.82 20.98 45.41
#